data_AF-A0A5K0WTI5-F1
#
_entry.id   AF-A0A5K0WTI5-F1
#
_cell.length_a   1.000
_cell.length_b   1.000
_cell.length_c   1.000
_cell.angle_alpha   90.00
_cell.angle_beta   90.00
_cell.angle_gamma   90.00
#
_symmetry.space_group_name_H-M   'P 1'
#
loop_
_entity.id
_entity.type
_entity.pdbx_description
1 polymer ?
#
loop_
_entity_poly.entity_id
_entity_poly.type
_entity_poly.pdbx_seq_one_letter_code
_entity_poly.pdbx_strand_id
1 'polypeptide(L)'
;ITRKELDENYFSLRNVIPLYLNAAWELVRGVFIGPVIGKEYREGWIQLIYRAFGLVVPVLPPHGLRDYVNSTKLGPIDLRNSKLT
;
A
#
# COMPACT_ATOMS: atom_id res chain seq x y z
N ILE A 1 0.39 -13.01 28.21
CA ILE A 1 -0.66 -12.45 27.33
C ILE A 1 -1.70 -13.54 27.12
N THR A 2 -2.94 -13.32 27.55
CA THR A 2 -4.04 -14.31 27.38
C THR A 2 -4.76 -14.08 26.05
N ARG A 3 -5.46 -15.10 25.52
CA ARG A 3 -6.21 -14.98 24.23
C ARG A 3 -7.22 -13.83 24.26
N LYS A 4 -7.90 -13.65 25.40
CA LYS A 4 -8.88 -12.58 25.62
C LYS A 4 -8.26 -11.18 25.52
N GLU A 5 -7.05 -10.99 26.08
CA GLU A 5 -6.29 -9.75 25.95
C GLU A 5 -5.90 -9.44 24.49
N LEU A 6 -5.57 -10.47 23.69
CA LEU A 6 -5.26 -10.28 22.27
C LEU A 6 -6.52 -9.86 21.50
N ASP A 7 -7.64 -10.54 21.68
CA ASP A 7 -8.88 -10.23 20.96
C ASP A 7 -9.43 -8.84 21.32
N GLU A 8 -9.43 -8.46 22.61
CA GLU A 8 -9.88 -7.14 23.06
C GLU A 8 -8.95 -6.01 22.57
N ASN A 9 -7.64 -6.26 22.53
CA ASN A 9 -6.69 -5.25 22.08
C ASN A 9 -6.68 -5.15 20.55
N TYR A 10 -6.53 -6.26 19.82
CA TYR A 10 -6.41 -6.29 18.36
C TYR A 10 -7.67 -5.79 17.64
N PHE A 11 -8.87 -6.09 18.17
CA PHE A 11 -10.14 -5.59 17.66
C PHE A 11 -10.66 -4.34 18.38
N SER A 12 -9.86 -3.73 19.27
CA SER A 12 -10.22 -2.42 19.80
C SER A 12 -10.32 -1.42 18.65
N LEU A 13 -11.32 -0.54 18.71
CA LEU A 13 -11.51 0.53 17.72
C LEU A 13 -10.23 1.34 17.49
N ARG A 14 -9.45 1.57 18.56
CA ARG A 14 -8.17 2.30 18.50
C ARG A 14 -7.12 1.63 17.61
N ASN A 15 -7.12 0.30 17.51
CA ASN A 15 -6.17 -0.45 16.68
C ASN A 15 -6.68 -0.69 15.26
N VAL A 16 -8.00 -0.70 15.08
CA VAL A 16 -8.64 -0.89 13.77
C VAL A 16 -8.67 0.41 12.94
N ILE A 17 -8.84 1.58 13.57
CA ILE A 17 -8.86 2.88 12.87
C ILE A 17 -7.57 3.11 12.04
N PRO A 18 -6.34 2.92 12.58
CA PRO A 18 -5.11 3.07 11.80
C PRO A 18 -5.06 2.17 10.57
N LEU A 19 -5.62 0.96 10.62
CA LEU A 19 -5.64 0.04 9.49
C LEU A 19 -6.50 0.59 8.35
N TYR A 20 -7.69 1.10 8.65
CA TYR A 20 -8.54 1.74 7.66
C TYR A 20 -7.93 3.02 7.09
N LEU A 21 -7.30 3.84 7.92
CA LEU A 21 -6.59 5.04 7.46
C LEU A 21 -5.44 4.69 6.51
N ASN A 22 -4.67 3.64 6.83
CA ASN A 22 -3.61 3.15 5.97
C ASN A 22 -4.15 2.59 4.65
N ALA A 23 -5.24 1.81 4.67
CA ALA A 23 -5.88 1.30 3.47
C ALA A 23 -6.43 2.42 2.57
N ALA A 24 -7.06 3.44 3.17
CA ALA A 24 -7.54 4.62 2.45
C ALA A 24 -6.38 5.40 1.83
N TRP A 25 -5.30 5.60 2.58
CA TRP A 25 -4.10 6.25 2.09
C TRP A 25 -3.48 5.52 0.90
N GLU A 26 -3.33 4.21 0.99
CA GLU A 26 -2.77 3.40 -0.08
C GLU A 26 -3.65 3.41 -1.34
N LEU A 27 -4.98 3.41 -1.20
CA LEU A 27 -5.90 3.54 -2.34
C LEU A 27 -5.76 4.92 -3.02
N VAL A 28 -5.78 6.01 -2.23
CA VAL A 28 -5.57 7.38 -2.73
C VAL A 28 -4.23 7.46 -3.46
N ARG A 29 -3.16 6.98 -2.85
CA ARG A 29 -1.82 6.93 -3.45
C ARG A 29 -1.81 6.16 -4.77
N GLY A 30 -2.43 4.98 -4.84
CA GLY A 30 -2.50 4.18 -6.06
C GLY A 30 -3.20 4.89 -7.23
N VAL A 31 -4.24 5.68 -6.94
CA VAL A 31 -4.94 6.52 -7.93
C VAL A 31 -4.05 7.67 -8.42
N PHE A 32 -3.34 8.35 -7.51
CA PHE A 32 -2.61 9.57 -7.82
C PHE A 32 -1.13 9.38 -8.19
N ILE A 33 -0.51 8.21 -7.96
CA ILE A 33 0.92 8.00 -8.23
C ILE A 33 1.28 8.20 -9.71
N GLY A 34 0.39 7.79 -10.63
CA GLY A 34 0.57 7.98 -12.07
C GLY A 34 0.66 9.46 -12.49
N PRO A 35 -0.35 10.31 -12.17
CA PRO A 35 -0.30 11.72 -12.52
C PRO A 35 0.72 12.53 -11.71
N VAL A 36 1.05 12.14 -10.46
CA VAL A 36 1.96 12.90 -9.60
C VAL A 36 3.44 12.61 -9.87
N ILE A 37 3.79 11.34 -10.09
CA ILE A 37 5.19 10.91 -10.20
C ILE A 37 5.57 10.62 -11.66
N GLY A 38 4.69 9.99 -12.43
CA GLY A 38 4.96 9.60 -13.81
C GLY A 38 4.08 8.46 -14.28
N LYS A 39 3.77 8.44 -15.59
CA LYS A 39 2.87 7.43 -16.19
C LYS A 39 3.38 6.00 -16.01
N GLU A 40 4.69 5.80 -15.90
CA GLU A 40 5.35 4.52 -15.65
C GLU A 40 5.03 3.90 -14.27
N TYR A 41 4.61 4.73 -13.31
CA TYR A 41 4.21 4.31 -11.98
C TYR A 41 2.71 4.01 -11.87
N ARG A 42 1.92 4.34 -12.90
CA ARG A 42 0.47 4.16 -12.92
C ARG A 42 0.10 2.70 -12.63
N GLU A 43 -0.80 2.54 -11.68
CA GLU A 43 -1.37 1.24 -11.33
C GLU A 43 -2.54 0.89 -12.25
N GLY A 44 -2.70 -0.42 -12.50
CA GLY A 44 -3.83 -0.95 -13.24
C GLY A 44 -5.06 -1.16 -12.36
N TRP A 45 -6.21 -1.40 -12.99
CA TRP A 45 -7.48 -1.63 -12.30
C TRP A 45 -7.45 -2.78 -11.29
N ILE A 46 -6.72 -3.86 -11.57
CA ILE A 46 -6.59 -5.00 -10.65
C ILE A 46 -5.98 -4.58 -9.31
N GLN A 47 -4.94 -3.74 -9.33
CA GLN A 47 -4.33 -3.24 -8.10
C GLN A 47 -5.25 -2.28 -7.35
N LEU A 48 -5.94 -1.39 -8.05
CA LEU A 48 -6.88 -0.47 -7.42
C LEU A 48 -8.03 -1.23 -6.72
N ILE A 49 -8.54 -2.28 -7.36
CA ILE A 49 -9.55 -3.17 -6.76
C ILE A 49 -8.97 -3.89 -5.53
N TYR A 50 -7.75 -4.43 -5.62
CA TYR A 50 -7.07 -5.07 -4.49
C TYR A 50 -6.91 -4.12 -3.29
N ARG A 51 -6.51 -2.86 -3.55
CA ARG A 51 -6.42 -1.83 -2.51
C ARG A 51 -7.78 -1.48 -1.91
N ALA A 52 -8.82 -1.41 -2.73
CA ALA A 52 -10.19 -1.19 -2.27
C ALA A 52 -10.69 -2.33 -1.37
N PHE A 53 -10.27 -3.58 -1.61
CA PHE A 53 -10.56 -4.69 -0.68
C PHE A 53 -9.95 -4.48 0.71
N GLY A 54 -8.83 -3.76 0.83
CA GLY A 54 -8.25 -3.37 2.12
C GLY A 54 -9.18 -2.47 2.96
N LEU A 55 -10.15 -1.79 2.34
CA LEU A 55 -11.20 -1.03 3.04
C LEU A 55 -12.40 -1.89 3.47
N VAL A 56 -12.52 -3.11 2.95
CA VAL A 56 -13.55 -4.08 3.35
C VAL A 56 -12.99 -5.02 4.41
N VAL A 57 -11.73 -5.41 4.25
CA VAL A 57 -11.01 -6.32 5.15
C VAL A 57 -9.69 -5.66 5.55
N PRO A 58 -9.67 -4.84 6.63
CA PRO A 58 -8.51 -4.04 7.03
C PRO A 58 -7.30 -4.87 7.47
N VAL A 59 -7.47 -6.17 7.68
CA VAL A 59 -6.41 -7.12 8.04
C VAL A 59 -5.56 -7.49 6.81
N LEU A 60 -6.06 -7.29 5.60
CA LEU A 60 -5.27 -7.53 4.40
C LEU A 60 -4.30 -6.37 4.17
N PRO A 61 -3.04 -6.64 3.77
CA PRO A 61 -2.10 -5.59 3.43
C PRO A 61 -2.65 -4.81 2.23
N PRO A 62 -2.82 -3.48 2.33
CA PRO A 62 -3.38 -2.68 1.24
C PRO A 62 -2.34 -2.32 0.16
N HIS A 63 -1.25 -3.09 0.05
CA HIS A 63 -0.14 -2.88 -0.88
C HIS A 63 0.33 -4.23 -1.44
N GLY A 64 1.01 -4.22 -2.59
CA GLY A 64 1.40 -5.44 -3.30
C GLY A 64 2.77 -5.36 -3.97
N LEU A 65 3.07 -6.36 -4.81
CA LEU A 65 4.37 -6.49 -5.49
C LEU A 65 4.76 -5.27 -6.33
N ARG A 66 3.78 -4.57 -6.91
CA ARG A 66 4.06 -3.36 -7.70
C ARG A 66 4.66 -2.26 -6.85
N ASP A 67 4.32 -2.16 -5.57
CA ASP A 67 4.89 -1.16 -4.66
C ASP A 67 6.39 -1.37 -4.52
N TYR A 68 6.86 -2.62 -4.46
CA TYR A 68 8.29 -2.97 -4.44
C TYR A 68 8.98 -2.65 -5.77
N VAL A 69 8.32 -2.92 -6.90
CA VAL A 69 8.85 -2.55 -8.22
C VAL A 69 8.92 -1.02 -8.36
N ASN A 70 7.91 -0.30 -7.89
CA ASN A 70 7.89 1.16 -7.94
C ASN A 70 8.94 1.77 -7.00
N SER A 71 9.14 1.21 -5.79
CA SER A 71 10.16 1.70 -4.85
C SER A 71 11.58 1.51 -5.38
N THR A 72 11.87 0.38 -6.02
CA THR A 72 13.17 0.15 -6.69
C THR A 72 13.39 1.09 -7.87
N LYS A 73 12.35 1.39 -8.66
CA LYS A 73 12.42 2.37 -9.76
C LYS A 73 12.59 3.80 -9.27
N LEU A 74 12.05 4.13 -8.10
CA LEU A 74 12.22 5.43 -7.43
C LEU A 74 13.52 5.50 -6.60
N GLY A 75 14.31 4.43 -6.58
CA GLY A 75 15.58 4.38 -5.89
C GLY A 75 16.64 5.33 -6.47
N PRO A 76 17.79 5.46 -5.81
CA PRO A 76 18.86 6.39 -6.17
C PRO A 76 19.21 6.36 -7.67
N ILE A 77 19.43 7.54 -8.24
CA ILE A 77 19.72 7.76 -9.67
C ILE A 77 20.89 6.90 -10.17
N ASP A 78 21.90 6.66 -9.31
CA ASP A 78 23.07 5.83 -9.62
C ASP A 78 22.70 4.37 -9.95
N LEU A 79 21.67 3.82 -9.31
CA LEU A 79 21.16 2.47 -9.59
C LEU A 79 20.27 2.44 -10.84
N ARG A 80 19.61 3.56 -11.16
CA ARG A 80 18.76 3.69 -12.34
C ARG A 80 19.57 3.81 -13.63
N ASN A 81 20.67 4.57 -13.60
CA ASN A 81 21.49 4.85 -14.78
C ASN A 81 22.49 3.73 -15.11
N SER A 82 22.96 2.97 -14.11
CA SER A 82 23.89 1.84 -14.33
C SER A 82 23.29 0.66 -15.12
N LYS A 83 21.97 0.58 -15.28
CA LYS A 83 21.32 -0.41 -16.16
C LYS A 83 21.14 0.06 -17.61
N LEU A 84 21.48 1.32 -17.91
CA LEU A 84 21.29 1.94 -19.23
C LEU A 84 22.62 2.14 -19.99
N THR A 85 23.75 1.78 -19.39
CA THR A 85 25.11 1.73 -19.95
C THR A 85 25.62 0.31 -19.94
#